data_AF-A0A1V9X268-F1
#
_entry.id   AF-A0A1V9X268-F1
#
_cell.length_a   1.000
_cell.length_b   1.000
_cell.length_c   1.000
_cell.angle_alpha   90.00
_cell.angle_beta   90.00
_cell.angle_gamma   90.00
#
_symmetry.space_group_name_H-M   'P 1'
#
loop_
_entity.id
_entity.type
_entity.pdbx_description
1 polymer ?
#
loop_
_entity_poly.entity_id
_entity_poly.type
_entity_poly.pdbx_seq_one_letter_code
_entity_poly.pdbx_strand_id
1 'polypeptide(L)'
;IQLERLNSCTDEINRLEVELDELNGHFRHTLSVSSQELNILKKKLDKAIKAARPYYESKQRAVTAQQECQRAAIQYQRASEVHQAATETIALAEQRFLSNQTEWAFDEAWQEMLNHATEKVTVAKAQMVESQSEHRRRAAVFKEAEESVHFLEERLKKEIKRSRIYFKAKERFEHSLEEIKTRQVKNLSYLCDQTISRLLEGSLSLGGSQTVDEGYSQSQLGSDSYLASLDYSISFCSSLSSSVSSLPDKLKDRQLLGSPRRPSESQQGQQHLPTKRSREITSRSTDAPAIVTSASTSTSAPFKEFVEVSLDDDD
;
A
#
# COMPACT_ATOMS: atom_id res chain seq x y z
N ILE A 1 13.73 35.90 -23.61
CA ILE A 1 13.67 35.26 -22.27
C ILE A 1 12.28 34.69 -21.98
N GLN A 2 11.21 35.48 -21.78
CA GLN A 2 9.88 34.90 -21.46
C GLN A 2 9.28 34.04 -22.58
N LEU A 3 9.32 34.50 -23.83
CA LEU A 3 8.87 33.71 -24.99
C LEU A 3 9.71 32.44 -25.23
N GLU A 4 11.00 32.50 -24.92
CA GLU A 4 11.92 31.36 -25.03
C GLU A 4 11.59 30.28 -23.99
N ARG A 5 11.23 30.69 -22.76
CA ARG A 5 10.74 29.77 -21.74
C ARG A 5 9.39 29.16 -22.10
N LEU A 6 8.47 29.96 -22.65
CA LEU A 6 7.17 29.45 -23.11
C LEU A 6 7.33 28.43 -24.26
N ASN A 7 8.21 28.70 -25.22
CA ASN A 7 8.51 27.76 -26.31
C ASN A 7 9.16 26.49 -25.75
N SER A 8 10.15 26.61 -24.86
CA SER A 8 10.75 25.46 -24.18
C SER A 8 9.72 24.63 -23.41
N CYS A 9 8.78 25.26 -22.70
CA CYS A 9 7.68 24.56 -22.05
C CYS A 9 6.78 23.83 -23.06
N THR A 10 6.54 24.44 -24.22
CA THR A 10 5.75 23.83 -25.30
C THR A 10 6.41 22.56 -25.82
N ASP A 11 7.70 22.65 -26.12
CA ASP A 11 8.46 21.54 -26.69
C ASP A 11 8.52 20.36 -25.72
N GLU A 12 8.70 20.64 -24.42
CA GLU A 12 8.73 19.59 -23.40
C GLU A 12 7.35 18.95 -23.18
N ILE A 13 6.26 19.74 -23.22
CA ILE A 13 4.88 19.21 -23.19
C ILE A 13 4.67 18.24 -24.37
N ASN A 14 4.95 18.68 -25.59
CA ASN A 14 4.75 17.85 -26.79
C ASN A 14 5.59 16.56 -26.73
N ARG A 15 6.83 16.66 -26.23
CA ARG A 15 7.71 15.50 -26.04
C ARG A 15 7.14 14.52 -25.04
N LEU A 16 6.69 15.00 -23.87
CA LEU A 16 6.13 14.16 -22.81
C LEU A 16 4.82 13.50 -23.26
N GLU A 17 4.00 14.18 -24.06
CA GLU A 17 2.78 13.60 -24.67
C GLU A 17 3.12 12.44 -25.62
N VAL A 18 4.09 12.63 -26.51
CA VAL A 18 4.54 11.56 -27.42
C VAL A 18 5.10 10.38 -26.63
N GLU A 19 5.95 10.63 -25.63
CA GLU A 19 6.51 9.56 -24.80
C GLU A 19 5.42 8.80 -24.03
N LEU A 20 4.39 9.51 -23.54
CA LEU A 20 3.26 8.87 -22.85
C LEU A 20 2.48 7.94 -23.79
N ASP A 21 2.25 8.35 -25.04
CA ASP A 21 1.59 7.52 -26.05
C ASP A 21 2.43 6.29 -26.44
N GLU A 22 3.75 6.45 -26.57
CA GLU A 22 4.68 5.33 -26.78
C GLU A 22 4.64 4.33 -25.61
N LEU A 23 4.65 4.83 -24.36
CA LEU A 23 4.53 3.99 -23.18
C LEU A 23 3.17 3.28 -23.10
N ASN A 24 2.08 3.94 -23.49
CA ASN A 24 0.76 3.33 -23.59
C ASN A 24 0.75 2.18 -24.61
N GLY A 25 1.34 2.38 -25.79
CA GLY A 25 1.52 1.35 -26.80
C GLY A 25 2.35 0.18 -26.27
N HIS A 26 3.48 0.47 -25.63
CA HIS A 26 4.37 -0.53 -25.05
C HIS A 26 3.70 -1.34 -23.92
N PHE A 27 2.93 -0.67 -23.04
CA PHE A 27 2.16 -1.32 -21.98
C PHE A 27 1.13 -2.31 -22.56
N ARG A 28 0.32 -1.86 -23.54
CA ARG A 28 -0.69 -2.70 -24.20
C ARG A 28 -0.06 -3.90 -24.90
N HIS A 29 1.07 -3.69 -25.59
CA HIS A 29 1.81 -4.76 -26.25
C HIS A 29 2.31 -5.80 -25.23
N THR A 30 3.02 -5.35 -24.19
CA THR A 30 3.56 -6.20 -23.13
C THR A 30 2.47 -6.98 -22.39
N LEU A 31 1.33 -6.34 -22.11
CA LEU A 31 0.17 -6.99 -21.50
C LEU A 31 -0.41 -8.11 -22.38
N SER A 32 -0.48 -7.88 -23.70
CA SER A 32 -0.99 -8.87 -24.65
C SER A 32 -0.05 -10.09 -24.74
N VAL A 33 1.24 -9.85 -24.95
CA VAL A 33 2.27 -10.91 -25.06
C VAL A 33 2.35 -11.74 -23.78
N SER A 34 2.43 -11.08 -22.63
CA SER A 34 2.48 -11.75 -21.32
C SER A 34 1.24 -12.59 -21.06
N SER A 35 0.05 -12.08 -21.36
CA SER A 35 -1.22 -12.83 -21.22
C SER A 35 -1.23 -14.09 -22.09
N GLN A 36 -0.77 -14.00 -23.34
CA GLN A 36 -0.69 -15.14 -24.24
C GLN A 36 0.29 -16.21 -23.71
N GLU A 37 1.50 -15.81 -23.32
CA GLU A 37 2.52 -16.73 -22.82
C GLU A 37 2.08 -17.42 -21.51
N LEU A 38 1.54 -16.65 -20.58
CA LEU A 38 1.02 -17.19 -19.32
C LEU A 38 -0.15 -18.14 -19.54
N ASN A 39 -1.02 -17.88 -20.51
CA ASN A 39 -2.10 -18.81 -20.86
C ASN A 39 -1.58 -20.13 -21.43
N ILE A 40 -0.52 -20.11 -22.23
CA ILE A 40 0.13 -21.33 -22.75
C ILE A 40 0.72 -22.13 -21.58
N LEU A 41 1.45 -21.49 -20.67
CA LEU A 41 2.04 -22.14 -19.50
C LEU A 41 0.96 -22.68 -18.56
N LYS A 42 -0.12 -21.92 -18.33
CA LYS A 42 -1.27 -22.33 -17.51
C LYS A 42 -1.92 -23.59 -18.05
N LYS A 43 -2.17 -23.68 -19.37
CA LYS A 43 -2.74 -24.89 -20.00
C LYS A 43 -1.83 -26.11 -19.81
N LYS A 44 -0.51 -25.95 -19.87
CA LYS A 44 0.47 -27.05 -19.70
C LYS A 44 0.63 -27.50 -18.24
N LEU A 45 0.46 -26.60 -17.27
CA LEU A 45 0.84 -26.81 -15.87
C LEU A 45 -0.31 -26.62 -14.85
N ASP A 46 -1.58 -26.59 -15.29
CA ASP A 46 -2.75 -26.20 -14.49
C ASP A 46 -2.81 -26.85 -13.10
N LYS A 47 -2.62 -28.18 -13.01
CA LYS A 47 -2.65 -28.92 -11.74
C LYS A 47 -1.54 -28.48 -10.78
N ALA A 48 -0.32 -28.32 -11.29
CA ALA A 48 0.84 -27.93 -10.47
C ALA A 48 0.72 -26.47 -10.01
N ILE A 49 0.18 -25.58 -10.86
CA ILE A 49 -0.06 -24.17 -10.52
C ILE A 49 -1.11 -24.05 -9.41
N LYS A 50 -2.23 -24.77 -9.53
CA LYS A 50 -3.29 -24.76 -8.49
C LYS A 50 -2.77 -25.29 -7.15
N ALA A 51 -2.00 -26.38 -7.18
CA ALA A 51 -1.44 -26.98 -5.97
C ALA A 51 -0.39 -26.08 -5.30
N ALA A 52 0.46 -25.38 -6.07
CA ALA A 52 1.52 -24.54 -5.53
C ALA A 52 1.06 -23.12 -5.13
N ARG A 53 -0.16 -22.71 -5.51
CA ARG A 53 -0.68 -21.36 -5.23
C ARG A 53 -0.62 -20.96 -3.75
N PRO A 54 -1.05 -21.78 -2.77
CA PRO A 54 -0.98 -21.41 -1.36
C PRO A 54 0.45 -21.11 -0.88
N TYR A 55 1.46 -21.81 -1.43
CA TYR A 55 2.86 -21.54 -1.12
C TYR A 55 3.29 -20.16 -1.59
N TYR A 56 3.00 -19.80 -2.85
CA TYR A 56 3.36 -18.49 -3.39
C TYR A 56 2.60 -17.34 -2.72
N GLU A 57 1.33 -17.55 -2.35
CA GLU A 57 0.56 -16.56 -1.58
C GLU A 57 1.11 -16.38 -0.17
N SER A 58 1.47 -17.47 0.52
CA SER A 58 2.10 -17.40 1.86
C SER A 58 3.48 -16.76 1.78
N LYS A 59 4.25 -17.03 0.71
CA LYS A 59 5.55 -16.41 0.46
C LYS A 59 5.41 -14.89 0.28
N GLN A 60 4.43 -14.45 -0.51
CA GLN A 60 4.15 -13.02 -0.67
C GLN A 60 3.76 -12.38 0.67
N ARG A 61 2.91 -13.05 1.46
CA ARG A 61 2.53 -12.58 2.80
C ARG A 61 3.75 -12.45 3.72
N ALA A 62 4.66 -13.42 3.70
CA ALA A 62 5.88 -13.37 4.50
C ALA A 62 6.78 -12.19 4.10
N VAL A 63 6.95 -11.93 2.80
CA VAL A 63 7.71 -10.76 2.31
C VAL A 63 7.08 -9.44 2.78
N THR A 64 5.75 -9.30 2.66
CA THR A 64 5.06 -8.10 3.14
C THR A 64 5.16 -7.95 4.66
N ALA A 65 4.96 -9.03 5.41
CA ALA A 65 5.09 -9.03 6.87
C ALA A 65 6.53 -8.70 7.32
N GLN A 66 7.54 -9.17 6.59
CA GLN A 66 8.95 -8.83 6.82
C GLN A 66 9.18 -7.32 6.65
N GLN A 67 8.72 -6.73 5.55
CA GLN A 67 8.87 -5.30 5.28
C GLN A 67 8.17 -4.44 6.34
N GLU A 68 6.97 -4.85 6.78
CA GLU A 68 6.25 -4.18 7.86
C GLU A 68 6.96 -4.32 9.21
N CYS A 69 7.50 -5.49 9.51
CA CYS A 69 8.29 -5.75 10.71
C CYS A 69 9.55 -4.87 10.74
N GLN A 70 10.31 -4.84 9.65
CA GLN A 70 11.49 -3.98 9.49
C GLN A 70 11.13 -2.50 9.66
N ARG A 71 10.04 -2.04 9.05
CA ARG A 71 9.56 -0.66 9.21
C ARG A 71 9.23 -0.35 10.66
N ALA A 72 8.54 -1.25 11.36
CA ALA A 72 8.21 -1.10 12.78
C ALA A 72 9.47 -1.14 13.67
N ALA A 73 10.46 -1.96 13.33
CA ALA A 73 11.74 -2.03 14.03
C ALA A 73 12.50 -0.69 13.92
N ILE A 74 12.57 -0.10 12.72
CA ILE A 74 13.19 1.21 12.49
C ILE A 74 12.45 2.30 13.28
N GLN A 75 11.12 2.26 13.33
CA GLN A 75 10.33 3.21 14.11
C GLN A 75 10.60 3.08 15.62
N TYR A 76 10.66 1.85 16.12
CA TYR A 76 11.00 1.59 17.52
C TYR A 76 12.41 2.08 17.86
N GLN A 77 13.39 1.80 16.99
CA GLN A 77 14.76 2.28 17.18
C GLN A 77 14.80 3.81 17.28
N ARG A 78 14.16 4.51 16.33
CA ARG A 78 14.09 5.99 16.35
C ARG A 78 13.41 6.51 17.61
N ALA A 79 12.29 5.90 18.03
CA ALA A 79 11.61 6.30 19.26
C ALA A 79 12.46 6.05 20.52
N SER A 80 13.24 4.97 20.53
CA SER A 80 14.19 4.66 21.60
C SER A 80 15.32 5.68 21.66
N GLU A 81 15.89 6.08 20.51
CA GLU A 81 16.93 7.11 20.42
C GLU A 81 16.41 8.46 20.93
N VAL A 82 15.18 8.84 20.57
CA VAL A 82 14.54 10.08 21.08
C VAL A 82 14.33 10.02 22.59
N HIS A 83 13.86 8.89 23.13
CA HIS A 83 13.70 8.72 24.58
C HIS A 83 15.05 8.80 25.31
N GLN A 84 16.09 8.18 24.76
CA GLN A 84 17.44 8.25 25.31
C GLN A 84 17.96 9.68 25.32
N ALA A 85 17.89 10.40 24.20
CA ALA A 85 18.32 11.79 24.11
C ALA A 85 17.57 12.72 25.08
N ALA A 86 16.26 12.51 25.25
CA ALA A 86 15.47 13.27 26.22
C ALA A 86 15.90 12.99 27.67
N THR A 87 16.22 11.73 27.99
CA THR A 87 16.70 11.32 29.32
C THR A 87 18.10 11.88 29.60
N GLU A 88 18.99 11.84 28.61
CA GLU A 88 20.33 12.45 28.70
C GLU A 88 20.24 13.97 28.88
N THR A 89 19.27 14.63 28.25
CA THR A 89 19.04 16.07 28.43
C THR A 89 18.69 16.41 29.88
N ILE A 90 17.80 15.64 30.53
CA ILE A 90 17.49 15.84 31.95
C ILE A 90 18.73 15.57 32.80
N ALA A 91 19.43 14.45 32.57
CA ALA A 91 20.61 14.09 33.35
C ALA A 91 21.72 15.17 33.29
N LEU A 92 21.95 15.75 32.11
CA LEU A 92 22.91 16.85 31.93
C LEU A 92 22.44 18.14 32.60
N ALA A 93 21.14 18.44 32.57
CA ALA A 93 20.57 19.60 33.26
C ALA A 93 20.72 19.47 34.78
N GLU A 94 20.41 18.30 35.34
CA GLU A 94 20.58 17.98 36.76
C GLU A 94 22.06 18.06 37.18
N GLN A 95 22.97 17.49 36.38
CA GLN A 95 24.40 17.55 36.66
C GLN A 95 24.92 18.99 36.71
N ARG A 96 24.51 19.83 35.75
CA ARG A 96 24.90 21.26 35.72
C ARG A 96 24.32 22.05 36.88
N PHE A 97 23.08 21.76 37.26
CA PHE A 97 22.47 22.39 38.43
C PHE A 97 23.22 22.05 39.71
N LEU A 98 23.58 20.78 39.90
CA LEU A 98 24.35 20.34 41.07
C LEU A 98 25.76 20.94 41.12
N SER A 99 26.44 21.08 39.96
CA SER A 99 27.79 21.68 39.91
C SER A 99 27.81 23.20 40.15
N ASN A 100 26.70 23.88 39.87
CA ASN A 100 26.58 25.35 39.98
C ASN A 100 25.64 25.79 41.11
N GLN A 101 25.40 24.93 42.10
CA GLN A 101 24.51 25.20 43.24
C GLN A 101 24.82 26.50 44.01
N THR A 102 26.07 26.98 43.96
CA THR A 102 26.49 28.22 44.64
C THR A 102 26.08 29.48 43.87
N GLU A 103 25.85 29.36 42.56
CA GLU A 103 25.50 30.47 41.66
C GLU A 103 24.04 30.43 41.19
N TRP A 104 23.44 29.24 41.12
CA TRP A 104 22.09 29.03 40.61
C TRP A 104 21.10 28.76 41.75
N ALA A 105 20.05 29.57 41.82
CA ALA A 105 18.91 29.32 42.70
C ALA A 105 17.91 28.38 42.00
N PHE A 106 17.23 27.54 42.77
CA PHE A 106 16.07 26.80 42.27
C PHE A 106 14.88 27.75 42.20
N ASP A 107 14.80 28.52 41.12
CA ASP A 107 13.75 29.51 40.89
C ASP A 107 12.58 28.95 40.05
N GLU A 108 11.55 29.78 39.88
CA GLU A 108 10.33 29.39 39.15
C GLU A 108 10.63 29.01 37.69
N ALA A 109 11.56 29.71 37.03
CA ALA A 109 11.97 29.41 35.65
C ALA A 109 12.70 28.07 35.51
N TRP A 110 13.55 27.72 36.47
CA TRP A 110 14.22 26.42 36.50
C TRP A 110 13.24 25.28 36.77
N GLN A 111 12.27 25.50 37.66
CA GLN A 111 11.21 24.54 37.94
C GLN A 111 10.35 24.27 36.69
N GLU A 112 9.96 25.33 35.97
CA GLU A 112 9.23 25.20 34.70
C GLU A 112 10.03 24.44 33.63
N MET A 113 11.34 24.72 33.51
CA MET A 113 12.22 23.99 32.58
C MET A 113 12.23 22.49 32.88
N LEU A 114 12.39 22.11 34.16
CA LEU A 114 12.44 20.71 34.57
C LEU A 114 11.10 20.01 34.36
N ASN A 115 9.99 20.69 34.63
CA ASN A 115 8.65 20.18 34.36
C ASN A 115 8.46 19.86 32.87
N HIS A 116 8.84 20.79 31.98
CA HIS A 116 8.77 20.59 30.53
C HIS A 116 9.68 19.46 30.04
N ALA A 117 10.90 19.37 30.57
CA ALA A 117 11.82 18.30 30.24
C ALA A 117 11.28 16.93 30.68
N THR A 118 10.69 16.86 31.88
CA THR A 118 10.06 15.65 32.44
C THR A 118 8.84 15.23 31.61
N GLU A 119 8.00 16.18 31.20
CA GLU A 119 6.88 15.93 30.30
C GLU A 119 7.37 15.34 28.97
N LYS A 120 8.40 15.94 28.35
CA LYS A 120 9.01 15.42 27.11
C LYS A 120 9.55 14.00 27.26
N VAL A 121 10.24 13.69 28.36
CA VAL A 121 10.72 12.31 28.62
C VAL A 121 9.56 11.35 28.76
N THR A 122 8.47 11.77 29.41
CA THR A 122 7.26 10.96 29.58
C THR A 122 6.60 10.67 28.23
N VAL A 123 6.45 11.68 27.38
CA VAL A 123 5.90 11.53 26.01
C VAL A 123 6.80 10.62 25.16
N ALA A 124 8.11 10.86 25.17
CA ALA A 124 9.07 10.05 24.41
C ALA A 124 9.05 8.58 24.86
N LYS A 125 8.94 8.34 26.17
CA LYS A 125 8.80 6.99 26.73
C LYS A 125 7.52 6.31 26.28
N ALA A 126 6.40 7.02 26.30
CA ALA A 126 5.12 6.48 25.82
C ALA A 126 5.19 6.07 24.34
N GLN A 127 5.78 6.91 23.49
CA GLN A 127 6.00 6.61 22.06
C GLN A 127 6.95 5.41 21.85
N MET A 128 8.01 5.31 22.65
CA MET A 128 8.92 4.16 22.62
C MET A 128 8.19 2.85 22.99
N VAL A 129 7.36 2.86 24.03
CA VAL A 129 6.60 1.67 24.45
C VAL A 129 5.57 1.26 23.39
N GLU A 130 4.85 2.22 22.82
CA GLU A 130 3.87 1.97 21.75
C GLU A 130 4.55 1.35 20.52
N SER A 131 5.63 1.97 20.04
CA SER A 131 6.40 1.45 18.90
C SER A 131 7.04 0.08 19.17
N GLN A 132 7.45 -0.19 20.42
CA GLN A 132 7.93 -1.52 20.83
C GLN A 132 6.82 -2.57 20.73
N SER A 133 5.61 -2.25 21.22
CA SER A 133 4.44 -3.13 21.15
C SER A 133 4.09 -3.46 19.70
N GLU A 134 4.04 -2.45 18.83
CA GLU A 134 3.77 -2.61 17.40
C GLU A 134 4.85 -3.45 16.70
N HIS A 135 6.13 -3.21 16.98
CA HIS A 135 7.22 -4.05 16.46
C HIS A 135 7.05 -5.51 16.87
N ARG A 136 6.79 -5.80 18.15
CA ARG A 136 6.55 -7.18 18.63
C ARG A 136 5.36 -7.83 17.93
N ARG A 137 4.27 -7.08 17.74
CA ARG A 137 3.08 -7.56 17.03
C ARG A 137 3.40 -7.91 15.57
N ARG A 138 4.12 -7.04 14.85
CA ARG A 138 4.53 -7.29 13.46
C ARG A 138 5.52 -8.46 13.35
N ALA A 139 6.44 -8.59 14.30
CA ALA A 139 7.38 -9.71 14.37
C ALA A 139 6.65 -11.06 14.55
N ALA A 140 5.59 -11.11 15.37
CA ALA A 140 4.78 -12.31 15.53
C ALA A 140 4.09 -12.72 14.21
N VAL A 141 3.50 -11.76 13.49
CA VAL A 141 2.87 -12.00 12.19
C VAL A 141 3.90 -12.47 11.15
N PHE A 142 5.08 -11.87 11.12
CA PHE A 142 6.17 -12.30 10.25
C PHE A 142 6.58 -13.75 10.52
N LYS A 143 6.78 -14.09 11.80
CA LYS A 143 7.13 -15.46 12.22
C LYS A 143 6.07 -16.48 11.81
N GLU A 144 4.78 -16.19 12.04
CA GLU A 144 3.68 -17.06 11.63
C GLU A 144 3.63 -17.26 10.10
N ALA A 145 3.88 -16.19 9.34
CA ALA A 145 3.93 -16.26 7.89
C ALA A 145 5.13 -17.10 7.40
N GLU A 146 6.31 -16.96 8.01
CA GLU A 146 7.48 -17.79 7.68
C GLU A 146 7.25 -19.27 7.99
N GLU A 147 6.68 -19.59 9.16
CA GLU A 147 6.34 -20.98 9.53
C GLU A 147 5.37 -21.59 8.51
N SER A 148 4.37 -20.82 8.07
CA SER A 148 3.43 -21.23 7.03
C SER A 148 4.13 -21.50 5.68
N VAL A 149 5.09 -20.66 5.30
CA VAL A 149 5.89 -20.85 4.08
C VAL A 149 6.71 -22.13 4.17
N HIS A 150 7.44 -22.33 5.28
CA HIS A 150 8.26 -23.52 5.49
C HIS A 150 7.41 -24.80 5.42
N PHE A 151 6.28 -24.81 6.13
CA PHE A 151 5.35 -25.95 6.12
C PHE A 151 4.83 -26.28 4.70
N LEU A 152 4.47 -25.26 3.91
CA LEU A 152 4.00 -25.46 2.54
C LEU A 152 5.13 -25.87 1.60
N GLU A 153 6.33 -25.33 1.79
CA GLU A 153 7.53 -25.71 1.03
C GLU A 153 7.83 -27.18 1.20
N GLU A 154 7.78 -27.68 2.44
CA GLU A 154 8.06 -29.09 2.73
C GLU A 154 7.04 -30.03 2.09
N ARG A 155 5.76 -29.65 2.13
CA ARG A 155 4.66 -30.47 1.62
C ARG A 155 4.53 -30.46 0.10
N LEU A 156 4.91 -29.38 -0.58
CA LEU A 156 4.61 -29.13 -2.00
C LEU A 156 5.86 -29.07 -2.90
N LYS A 157 7.01 -29.60 -2.46
CA LYS A 157 8.31 -29.51 -3.17
C LYS A 157 8.24 -29.79 -4.68
N LYS A 158 7.55 -30.86 -5.10
CA LYS A 158 7.50 -31.29 -6.52
C LYS A 158 6.68 -30.32 -7.36
N GLU A 159 5.54 -29.89 -6.84
CA GLU A 159 4.56 -29.00 -7.46
C GLU A 159 5.12 -27.58 -7.57
N ILE A 160 5.84 -27.12 -6.54
CA ILE A 160 6.61 -25.87 -6.57
C ILE A 160 7.66 -25.93 -7.67
N LYS A 161 8.48 -27.00 -7.72
CA LYS A 161 9.52 -27.16 -8.76
C LYS A 161 8.93 -27.13 -10.17
N ARG A 162 7.80 -27.81 -10.38
CA ARG A 162 7.12 -27.89 -11.69
C ARG A 162 6.44 -26.59 -12.09
N SER A 163 5.83 -25.87 -11.15
CA SER A 163 5.13 -24.60 -11.39
C SER A 163 6.06 -23.38 -11.44
N ARG A 164 7.32 -23.51 -11.00
CA ARG A 164 8.32 -22.43 -10.96
C ARG A 164 8.46 -21.64 -12.26
N ILE A 165 8.40 -22.30 -13.41
CA ILE A 165 8.51 -21.64 -14.72
C ILE A 165 7.35 -20.65 -14.94
N TYR A 166 6.14 -21.02 -14.56
CA TYR A 166 4.96 -20.16 -14.65
C TYR A 166 5.08 -18.95 -13.72
N PHE A 167 5.37 -19.18 -12.43
CA PHE A 167 5.45 -18.09 -11.45
C PHE A 167 6.60 -17.13 -11.73
N LYS A 168 7.76 -17.62 -12.19
CA LYS A 168 8.87 -16.75 -12.62
C LYS A 168 8.50 -15.92 -13.85
N ALA A 169 7.86 -16.53 -14.85
CA ALA A 169 7.41 -15.78 -16.03
C ALA A 169 6.39 -14.70 -15.64
N LYS A 170 5.44 -15.06 -14.75
CA LYS A 170 4.44 -14.14 -14.21
C LYS A 170 5.10 -12.96 -13.50
N GLU A 171 6.03 -13.22 -12.58
CA GLU A 171 6.77 -12.21 -11.83
C GLU A 171 7.54 -11.25 -12.76
N ARG A 172 8.26 -11.76 -13.77
CA ARG A 172 8.94 -10.90 -14.75
C ARG A 172 7.98 -9.99 -15.52
N PHE A 173 6.83 -10.51 -15.93
CA PHE A 173 5.84 -9.71 -16.64
C PHE A 173 5.16 -8.68 -15.74
N GLU A 174 4.86 -9.05 -14.49
CA GLU A 174 4.35 -8.12 -13.49
C GLU A 174 5.35 -6.99 -13.24
N HIS A 175 6.64 -7.32 -13.08
CA HIS A 175 7.71 -6.33 -12.94
C HIS A 175 7.78 -5.38 -14.14
N SER A 176 7.86 -5.91 -15.36
CA SER A 176 7.92 -5.09 -16.58
C SER A 176 6.70 -4.19 -16.74
N LEU A 177 5.49 -4.69 -16.46
CA LEU A 177 4.28 -3.88 -16.49
C LEU A 177 4.29 -2.78 -15.42
N GLU A 178 4.82 -3.07 -14.23
CA GLU A 178 4.93 -2.11 -13.14
C GLU A 178 5.96 -1.01 -13.42
N GLU A 179 7.08 -1.35 -14.05
CA GLU A 179 8.08 -0.38 -14.53
C GLU A 179 7.47 0.60 -15.54
N ILE A 180 6.72 0.08 -16.51
CA ILE A 180 6.04 0.90 -17.52
C ILE A 180 5.01 1.81 -16.85
N LYS A 181 4.17 1.28 -15.95
CA LYS A 181 3.19 2.10 -15.19
C LYS A 181 3.88 3.18 -14.37
N THR A 182 4.95 2.83 -13.67
CA THR A 182 5.72 3.79 -12.86
C THR A 182 6.25 4.91 -13.74
N ARG A 183 6.75 4.59 -14.94
CA ARG A 183 7.21 5.59 -15.90
C ARG A 183 6.06 6.43 -16.46
N GLN A 184 4.91 5.84 -16.75
CA GLN A 184 3.70 6.57 -17.17
C GLN A 184 3.26 7.57 -16.09
N VAL A 185 3.19 7.15 -14.83
CA VAL A 185 2.83 8.02 -13.69
C VAL A 185 3.84 9.16 -13.54
N LYS A 186 5.13 8.87 -13.66
CA LYS A 186 6.17 9.91 -13.64
C LYS A 186 6.02 10.92 -14.79
N ASN A 187 5.82 10.46 -16.02
CA ASN A 187 5.62 11.34 -17.18
C ASN A 187 4.34 12.17 -17.05
N LEU A 188 3.26 11.60 -16.53
CA LEU A 188 2.04 12.37 -16.21
C LEU A 188 2.33 13.46 -15.17
N SER A 189 3.08 13.16 -14.11
CA SER A 189 3.50 14.15 -13.12
C SER A 189 4.30 15.28 -13.77
N TYR A 190 5.31 14.95 -14.58
CA TYR A 190 6.12 15.94 -15.28
C TYR A 190 5.30 16.78 -16.26
N LEU A 191 4.37 16.17 -16.98
CA LEU A 191 3.48 16.86 -17.90
C LEU A 191 2.58 17.87 -17.15
N CYS A 192 2.05 17.47 -15.99
CA CYS A 192 1.30 18.37 -15.11
C CYS A 192 2.18 19.56 -14.65
N ASP A 193 3.38 19.29 -14.16
CA ASP A 193 4.31 20.32 -13.68
C ASP A 193 4.69 21.31 -14.80
N GLN A 194 4.95 20.79 -16.01
CA GLN A 194 5.30 21.59 -17.17
C GLN A 194 4.12 22.43 -17.67
N THR A 195 2.91 21.87 -17.64
CA THR A 195 1.68 22.58 -18.02
C THR A 195 1.39 23.70 -17.04
N ILE A 196 1.53 23.45 -15.73
CA ILE A 196 1.39 24.49 -14.69
C ILE A 196 2.43 25.59 -14.91
N SER A 197 3.68 25.23 -15.17
CA SER A 197 4.77 26.19 -15.44
C SER A 197 4.46 27.05 -16.66
N ARG A 198 3.98 26.44 -17.76
CA ARG A 198 3.55 27.15 -18.97
C ARG A 198 2.42 28.15 -18.69
N LEU A 199 1.40 27.75 -17.92
CA LEU A 199 0.28 28.62 -17.57
C LEU A 199 0.73 29.81 -16.72
N LEU A 200 1.64 29.58 -15.75
CA LEU A 200 2.25 30.65 -14.95
C LEU A 200 3.07 31.61 -15.82
N GLU A 201 3.91 31.11 -16.71
CA GLU A 201 4.72 31.94 -17.61
C GLU A 201 3.85 32.72 -18.62
N GLY A 202 2.79 32.10 -19.13
CA GLY A 202 1.81 32.75 -20.00
C GLY A 202 1.08 33.90 -19.30
N SER A 203 0.71 33.71 -18.02
CA SER A 203 0.09 34.77 -17.21
C SER A 203 1.01 35.97 -16.96
N LEU A 204 2.31 35.70 -16.74
CA LEU A 204 3.34 36.74 -16.58
C LEU A 204 3.62 37.48 -17.91
N SER A 205 3.54 36.77 -19.04
CA SER A 205 3.72 37.36 -20.37
C SER A 205 2.53 38.25 -20.79
N LEU A 206 1.30 37.86 -20.47
CA LEU A 206 0.11 38.67 -20.75
C LEU A 206 0.03 39.95 -19.90
N GLY A 207 0.64 39.94 -18.71
CA GLY A 207 0.79 41.14 -17.88
C GLY A 207 1.74 42.22 -18.44
N GLY A 208 2.46 41.92 -19.53
CA GLY A 208 3.43 42.83 -20.17
C GLY A 208 3.09 43.28 -21.59
N SER A 209 1.99 42.80 -22.19
CA SER A 209 1.65 43.08 -23.60
C SER A 209 0.21 43.54 -23.78
N GLN A 210 -0.11 44.74 -23.29
CA GLN A 210 -1.15 45.56 -23.93
C GLN A 210 -0.49 46.27 -25.11
N THR A 211 -0.69 45.72 -26.32
CA THR A 211 -1.00 46.45 -27.58
C THR A 211 -0.84 45.49 -28.77
N VAL A 212 -1.95 45.27 -29.50
CA VAL A 212 -2.11 44.77 -30.90
C VAL A 212 -1.57 43.34 -31.18
N ASP A 213 -2.27 42.40 -31.82
CA ASP A 213 -3.17 42.46 -32.97
C ASP A 213 -4.03 41.17 -33.04
N GLU A 214 -5.17 41.27 -33.73
CA GLU A 214 -6.16 40.21 -33.93
C GLU A 214 -5.62 39.02 -34.73
N GLY A 215 -5.94 37.80 -34.26
CA GLY A 215 -5.89 36.59 -35.08
C GLY A 215 -4.90 35.54 -34.62
N TYR A 216 -5.25 34.75 -33.60
CA TYR A 216 -4.79 33.37 -33.54
C TYR A 216 -5.92 32.45 -33.09
N SER A 217 -6.22 31.52 -33.97
CA SER A 217 -7.35 30.60 -33.87
C SER A 217 -7.28 29.75 -32.61
N GLN A 218 -8.42 29.73 -31.93
CA GLN A 218 -8.86 28.80 -30.92
C GLN A 218 -8.67 27.35 -31.42
N SER A 219 -7.51 26.76 -31.15
CA SER A 219 -7.27 25.32 -31.25
C SER A 219 -7.62 24.70 -29.91
N GLN A 220 -8.92 24.57 -29.70
CA GLN A 220 -9.52 23.97 -28.52
C GLN A 220 -9.68 22.45 -28.77
N LEU A 221 -9.39 21.66 -27.74
CA LEU A 221 -9.90 20.31 -27.50
C LEU A 221 -9.16 19.15 -28.21
N GLY A 222 -7.90 18.93 -27.83
CA GLY A 222 -7.25 17.62 -27.90
C GLY A 222 -7.36 16.84 -26.59
N SER A 223 -7.22 17.52 -25.44
CA SER A 223 -7.00 16.93 -24.11
C SER A 223 -8.11 16.02 -23.57
N ASP A 224 -9.37 16.34 -23.85
CA ASP A 224 -10.51 15.64 -23.20
C ASP A 224 -10.76 14.24 -23.79
N SER A 225 -10.26 13.98 -25.00
CA SER A 225 -10.31 12.64 -25.62
C SER A 225 -9.24 11.69 -25.06
N TYR A 226 -8.09 12.22 -24.65
CA TYR A 226 -6.98 11.40 -24.15
C TYR A 226 -7.21 10.96 -22.70
N LEU A 227 -7.75 11.85 -21.85
CA LEU A 227 -8.10 11.52 -20.47
C LEU A 227 -9.20 10.44 -20.39
N ALA A 228 -10.22 10.50 -21.25
CA ALA A 228 -11.27 9.48 -21.32
C ALA A 228 -10.76 8.11 -21.83
N SER A 229 -9.80 8.10 -22.75
CA SER A 229 -9.14 6.88 -23.26
C SER A 229 -8.20 6.26 -22.23
N LEU A 230 -7.54 7.11 -21.41
CA LEU A 230 -6.68 6.70 -20.31
C LEU A 230 -7.48 6.12 -19.15
N ASP A 231 -8.58 6.76 -18.75
CA ASP A 231 -9.48 6.23 -17.71
C ASP A 231 -10.12 4.90 -18.13
N TYR A 232 -10.49 4.75 -19.41
CA TYR A 232 -10.98 3.47 -19.93
C TYR A 232 -9.90 2.38 -19.90
N SER A 233 -8.64 2.73 -20.24
CA SER A 233 -7.52 1.79 -20.24
C SER A 233 -7.07 1.41 -18.82
N ILE A 234 -6.99 2.38 -17.91
CA ILE A 234 -6.62 2.21 -16.50
C ILE A 234 -7.72 1.45 -15.76
N SER A 235 -8.99 1.74 -16.01
CA SER A 235 -10.13 1.02 -15.44
C SER A 235 -10.20 -0.42 -15.95
N PHE A 236 -9.98 -0.64 -17.26
CA PHE A 236 -9.92 -1.99 -17.85
C PHE A 236 -8.73 -2.80 -17.32
N CYS A 237 -7.55 -2.18 -17.17
CA CYS A 237 -6.36 -2.83 -16.64
C CYS A 237 -6.42 -3.05 -15.12
N SER A 238 -7.05 -2.15 -14.36
CA SER A 238 -7.35 -2.34 -12.94
C SER A 238 -8.38 -3.45 -12.73
N SER A 239 -9.36 -3.57 -13.63
CA SER A 239 -10.34 -4.67 -13.64
C SER A 239 -9.72 -6.02 -13.99
N LEU A 240 -8.77 -6.05 -14.93
CA LEU A 240 -8.03 -7.27 -15.29
C LEU A 240 -6.98 -7.65 -14.24
N SER A 241 -6.26 -6.69 -13.67
CA SER A 241 -5.35 -6.90 -12.54
C SER A 241 -6.12 -7.41 -11.32
N SER A 242 -7.28 -6.83 -11.02
CA SER A 242 -8.19 -7.31 -9.97
C SER A 242 -8.78 -8.69 -10.30
N SER A 243 -9.02 -9.00 -11.57
CA SER A 243 -9.47 -10.34 -12.01
C SER A 243 -8.35 -11.39 -11.99
N VAL A 244 -7.08 -10.99 -12.09
CA VAL A 244 -5.92 -11.87 -11.95
C VAL A 244 -5.59 -12.11 -10.48
N SER A 245 -5.82 -11.12 -9.62
CA SER A 245 -5.74 -11.23 -8.15
C SER A 245 -6.94 -11.95 -7.53
N SER A 246 -8.13 -11.82 -8.14
CA SER A 246 -9.39 -12.46 -7.73
C SER A 246 -9.80 -13.54 -8.74
N LEU A 247 -8.97 -14.58 -8.85
CA LEU A 247 -9.42 -15.86 -9.39
C LEU A 247 -9.80 -16.81 -8.24
N PRO A 248 -11.05 -16.74 -7.73
CA PRO A 248 -11.75 -17.89 -7.17
C PRO A 248 -12.94 -18.31 -8.06
N ASP A 249 -13.00 -19.61 -8.37
CA ASP A 249 -14.20 -20.45 -8.31
C ASP A 249 -15.60 -19.91 -8.72
N LYS A 250 -15.76 -19.23 -9.86
CA LYS A 250 -17.09 -19.12 -10.51
C LYS A 250 -17.06 -19.37 -12.01
N LEU A 251 -16.86 -20.64 -12.38
CA LEU A 251 -17.33 -21.22 -13.64
C LEU A 251 -17.88 -22.63 -13.41
N LYS A 252 -18.92 -22.71 -12.57
CA LYS A 252 -20.05 -23.62 -12.70
C LYS A 252 -21.27 -22.79 -12.28
N ASP A 253 -22.38 -22.98 -12.99
CA ASP A 253 -23.67 -22.30 -12.81
C ASP A 253 -23.84 -20.95 -13.51
N ARG A 254 -23.74 -20.97 -14.84
CA ARG A 254 -24.55 -20.08 -15.69
C ARG A 254 -24.78 -20.67 -17.09
N GLN A 255 -25.31 -21.88 -17.11
CA GLN A 255 -26.06 -22.44 -18.23
C GLN A 255 -27.44 -22.78 -17.66
N LEU A 256 -28.49 -22.24 -18.30
CA LEU A 256 -29.94 -22.44 -18.11
C LEU A 256 -30.70 -21.14 -17.79
N LEU A 257 -31.77 -20.94 -18.59
CA LEU A 257 -32.69 -19.80 -18.74
C LEU A 257 -32.09 -18.64 -19.56
N GLY A 258 -32.50 -18.37 -20.80
CA GLY A 258 -33.84 -18.46 -21.37
C GLY A 258 -34.37 -17.03 -21.53
N SER A 259 -34.45 -16.54 -22.77
CA SER A 259 -34.85 -15.18 -23.13
C SER A 259 -36.20 -14.75 -22.50
N PRO A 260 -36.34 -13.51 -22.00
CA PRO A 260 -37.62 -13.05 -21.47
C PRO A 260 -38.57 -12.61 -22.59
N ARG A 261 -39.68 -13.34 -22.76
CA ARG A 261 -40.90 -12.84 -23.41
C ARG A 261 -41.78 -12.11 -22.38
N ARG A 262 -42.41 -11.02 -22.82
CA ARG A 262 -43.46 -10.25 -22.10
C ARG A 262 -44.57 -11.16 -21.55
N PRO A 263 -45.17 -10.84 -20.39
CA PRO A 263 -46.49 -11.33 -20.02
C PRO A 263 -47.58 -10.24 -20.20
N SER A 264 -48.69 -10.68 -20.81
CA SER A 264 -50.01 -10.05 -20.80
C SER A 264 -50.84 -10.56 -19.60
N GLU A 265 -51.81 -9.75 -19.21
CA GLU A 265 -52.75 -9.85 -18.10
C GLU A 265 -53.55 -11.17 -18.02
N SER A 266 -53.89 -11.62 -16.80
CA SER A 266 -55.29 -11.84 -16.34
C SER A 266 -55.39 -12.60 -14.99
N GLN A 267 -56.09 -11.95 -14.06
CA GLN A 267 -57.12 -12.44 -13.11
C GLN A 267 -56.91 -13.62 -12.11
N GLN A 268 -57.12 -13.25 -10.84
CA GLN A 268 -57.98 -13.84 -9.79
C GLN A 268 -57.67 -15.23 -9.22
N GLY A 269 -57.61 -15.30 -7.87
CA GLY A 269 -57.64 -16.56 -7.13
C GLY A 269 -57.34 -16.39 -5.64
N GLN A 270 -58.40 -16.29 -4.86
CA GLN A 270 -58.48 -16.06 -3.41
C GLN A 270 -57.93 -17.19 -2.50
N GLN A 271 -57.54 -16.77 -1.29
CA GLN A 271 -57.91 -17.32 0.04
C GLN A 271 -57.02 -18.31 0.84
N HIS A 272 -56.86 -17.90 2.11
CA HIS A 272 -56.87 -18.65 3.38
C HIS A 272 -55.56 -19.11 4.10
N LEU A 273 -55.29 -18.41 5.21
CA LEU A 273 -54.71 -18.89 6.49
C LEU A 273 -55.74 -19.79 7.23
N PRO A 274 -55.40 -20.65 8.23
CA PRO A 274 -54.91 -20.11 9.52
C PRO A 274 -54.09 -21.02 10.50
N THR A 275 -53.41 -20.34 11.44
CA THR A 275 -53.28 -20.58 12.91
C THR A 275 -52.46 -21.70 13.58
N LYS A 276 -51.68 -21.22 14.57
CA LYS A 276 -51.45 -21.67 15.98
C LYS A 276 -50.50 -22.86 16.23
N ARG A 277 -49.46 -22.64 17.06
CA ARG A 277 -49.50 -22.96 18.52
C ARG A 277 -48.26 -22.45 19.27
N SER A 278 -48.50 -21.68 20.34
CA SER A 278 -47.54 -21.28 21.38
C SER A 278 -47.19 -22.44 22.32
N ARG A 279 -46.01 -22.36 22.97
CA ARG A 279 -45.82 -22.64 24.41
C ARG A 279 -44.44 -22.19 24.90
N GLU A 280 -44.44 -21.19 25.78
CA GLU A 280 -43.40 -20.89 26.77
C GLU A 280 -43.42 -21.94 27.90
N ILE A 281 -42.26 -22.23 28.53
CA ILE A 281 -42.09 -22.41 29.99
C ILE A 281 -40.63 -22.04 30.40
N THR A 282 -40.47 -20.87 31.02
CA THR A 282 -39.93 -20.57 32.38
C THR A 282 -38.58 -21.14 32.89
N SER A 283 -37.60 -20.22 33.03
CA SER A 283 -36.64 -19.92 34.13
C SER A 283 -35.84 -21.01 34.89
N ARG A 284 -34.54 -20.75 35.16
CA ARG A 284 -34.01 -20.12 36.41
C ARG A 284 -32.51 -20.39 36.69
N SER A 285 -31.71 -19.31 36.73
CA SER A 285 -30.71 -18.87 37.75
C SER A 285 -29.33 -19.54 37.98
N THR A 286 -28.36 -18.61 38.24
CA THR A 286 -27.13 -18.66 39.11
C THR A 286 -25.99 -19.57 38.61
N ASP A 287 -24.75 -19.11 38.40
CA ASP A 287 -23.83 -18.47 39.35
C ASP A 287 -22.59 -17.86 38.65
N ALA A 288 -21.98 -16.83 39.26
CA ALA A 288 -20.63 -16.35 39.00
C ALA A 288 -19.61 -17.14 39.87
N PRO A 289 -18.29 -17.10 39.62
CA PRO A 289 -17.48 -16.03 40.24
C PRO A 289 -16.15 -15.63 39.56
N ALA A 290 -15.68 -14.46 40.00
CA ALA A 290 -14.32 -14.06 40.40
C ALA A 290 -13.11 -14.04 39.44
N ILE A 291 -12.50 -12.85 39.48
CA ILE A 291 -11.19 -12.36 39.06
C ILE A 291 -10.04 -13.15 39.74
N VAL A 292 -8.99 -13.48 38.97
CA VAL A 292 -7.63 -13.66 39.50
C VAL A 292 -6.62 -12.96 38.58
N THR A 293 -5.88 -12.04 39.18
CA THR A 293 -4.73 -11.32 38.66
C THR A 293 -3.46 -12.01 39.15
N SER A 294 -2.48 -12.29 38.28
CA SER A 294 -1.03 -12.39 38.58
C SER A 294 -0.27 -12.72 37.30
N ALA A 295 0.55 -11.79 36.80
CA ALA A 295 2.00 -11.70 37.01
C ALA A 295 2.78 -12.80 36.27
N SER A 296 3.48 -12.42 35.20
CA SER A 296 4.55 -13.24 34.61
C SER A 296 5.69 -12.34 34.16
N THR A 297 6.76 -12.45 34.93
CA THR A 297 8.13 -11.99 34.74
C THR A 297 8.63 -12.33 33.33
N SER A 298 9.17 -11.36 32.59
CA SER A 298 9.96 -11.66 31.38
C SER A 298 11.36 -11.09 31.54
N THR A 299 12.29 -12.03 31.63
CA THR A 299 13.74 -11.87 31.70
C THR A 299 14.27 -11.20 30.45
N SER A 300 15.00 -10.10 30.66
CA SER A 300 15.79 -9.37 29.68
C SER A 300 17.04 -10.18 29.29
N ALA A 301 17.28 -10.35 27.98
CA ALA A 301 18.58 -10.67 27.39
C ALA A 301 18.72 -9.92 26.05
N PRO A 302 19.95 -9.55 25.64
CA PRO A 302 20.20 -8.30 24.94
C PRO A 302 20.05 -8.36 23.42
N PHE A 303 19.54 -7.26 22.89
CA PHE A 303 19.33 -6.94 21.48
C PHE A 303 20.67 -6.58 20.83
N LYS A 304 21.42 -7.58 20.33
CA LYS A 304 22.65 -7.34 19.58
C LYS A 304 22.99 -8.46 18.60
N GLU A 305 22.06 -8.76 17.70
CA GLU A 305 22.35 -9.54 16.50
C GLU A 305 21.15 -9.38 15.56
N PHE A 306 21.22 -8.44 14.61
CA PHE A 306 20.50 -8.41 13.32
C PHE A 306 20.69 -7.05 12.64
N VAL A 307 21.93 -6.60 12.48
CA VAL A 307 22.30 -5.59 11.47
C VAL A 307 23.66 -5.99 10.93
N GLU A 308 23.69 -6.97 10.04
CA GLU A 308 24.70 -7.13 8.99
C GLU A 308 24.32 -8.35 8.14
N VAL A 309 23.64 -8.09 7.02
CA VAL A 309 23.78 -8.96 5.83
C VAL A 309 23.94 -8.03 4.64
N SER A 310 25.17 -8.10 4.14
CA SER A 310 25.83 -7.57 2.94
C SER A 310 24.96 -7.03 1.82
N LEU A 311 25.31 -5.81 1.39
CA LEU A 311 25.28 -5.39 0.00
C LEU A 311 26.43 -6.12 -0.71
N ASP A 312 26.12 -7.00 -1.65
CA ASP A 312 27.08 -7.43 -2.66
C ASP A 312 26.93 -6.49 -3.86
N ASP A 313 27.99 -5.73 -4.12
CA ASP A 313 28.25 -5.01 -5.37
C ASP A 313 28.70 -6.03 -6.43
N ASP A 314 27.97 -6.11 -7.55
CA ASP A 314 28.40 -6.82 -8.76
C ASP A 314 29.21 -5.87 -9.66
N ASP A 315 30.47 -6.24 -9.92
CA ASP A 315 31.31 -5.86 -11.07
C ASP A 315 31.77 -7.17 -11.76
#